data_AF-A0A7C5TSL8-F1
#
_entry.id   AF-A0A7C5TSL8-F1
#
_cell.length_a   1.000
_cell.length_b   1.000
_cell.length_c   1.000
_cell.angle_alpha   90.00
_cell.angle_beta   90.00
_cell.angle_gamma   90.00
#
_symmetry.space_group_name_H-M   'P 1'
#
loop_
_entity.id
_entity.type
_entity.pdbx_description
1 polymer ?
#
loop_
_entity_poly.entity_id
_entity_poly.type
_entity_poly.pdbx_seq_one_letter_code
_entity_poly.pdbx_strand_id
1 'polypeptide(L)' 'MGEHIEGKLIRIFIGEGDRHQRKPLYVAIVHLAREMGLGGATVLRGIEG' A
#
# COMPACT_ATOMS: atom_id res chain seq x y z
N MET A 1 -29.72 12.74 0.03
CA MET A 1 -28.44 13.24 -0.53
C MET A 1 -27.35 12.54 0.27
N GLY A 2 -26.72 11.49 -0.28
CA GLY A 2 -25.66 10.77 0.43
C GLY A 2 -24.36 11.58 0.36
N GLU A 3 -23.68 11.72 1.48
CA GLU A 3 -22.40 12.42 1.56
C GLU A 3 -21.35 11.62 0.78
N HIS A 4 -20.75 12.22 -0.26
CA HIS A 4 -19.64 11.60 -0.97
C HIS A 4 -18.36 11.83 -0.17
N ILE A 5 -17.78 10.74 0.34
CA ILE A 5 -16.47 10.79 0.99
C ILE A 5 -15.43 10.88 -0.12
N GLU A 6 -14.83 12.05 -0.29
CA GLU A 6 -13.77 12.25 -1.28
C GLU A 6 -12.48 11.55 -0.80
N GLY A 7 -11.93 10.68 -1.64
CA GLY A 7 -10.72 9.92 -1.34
C GLY A 7 -9.73 9.99 -2.49
N LYS A 8 -8.43 9.90 -2.18
CA LYS A 8 -7.37 9.79 -3.20
C LYS A 8 -6.84 8.38 -3.25
N LEU A 9 -6.78 7.80 -4.45
CA LEU A 9 -6.13 6.51 -4.68
C LEU A 9 -4.62 6.72 -4.78
N ILE A 10 -3.87 6.11 -3.86
CA ILE A 10 -2.41 6.06 -3.90
C ILE A 10 -2.00 4.73 -4.52
N ARG A 11 -1.07 4.77 -5.48
CA ARG A 11 -0.45 3.57 -6.07
C ARG A 11 1.06 3.65 -5.90
N ILE A 12 1.63 2.59 -5.35
CA ILE A 12 3.06 2.48 -5.09
C ILE A 12 3.55 1.26 -5.88
N PHE A 13 4.56 1.45 -6.73
CA PHE A 13 5.21 0.39 -7.48
C PHE A 13 6.59 0.13 -6.87
N ILE A 14 6.88 -1.14 -6.59
CA ILE A 14 8.14 -1.60 -5.98
C ILE A 14 8.53 -2.96 -6.57
N GLY A 15 9.79 -3.34 -6.44
CA GLY A 15 10.25 -4.69 -6.79
C GLY A 15 9.91 -5.71 -5.70
N GLU A 16 9.72 -6.98 -6.08
CA GLU A 16 9.48 -8.08 -5.11
C GLU A 16 10.67 -8.27 -4.15
N GLY A 17 11.88 -7.98 -4.63
CA GLY A 17 13.12 -8.09 -3.84
C GLY A 17 13.35 -6.96 -2.85
N ASP A 18 12.56 -5.88 -2.91
CA ASP A 18 12.79 -4.69 -2.09
C ASP A 18 12.53 -4.97 -0.61
N ARG A 19 13.40 -4.41 0.24
CA ARG A 19 13.36 -4.65 1.69
C ARG A 19 13.46 -3.36 2.50
N HIS A 20 12.77 -3.35 3.62
CA HIS A 20 12.89 -2.35 4.67
C HIS A 20 13.13 -3.05 6.01
N GLN A 21 14.21 -2.70 6.72
CA GLN A 21 14.57 -3.32 8.01
C GLN A 21 14.56 -4.88 7.95
N ARG A 22 15.12 -5.45 6.87
CA ARG A 22 15.15 -6.89 6.56
C ARG A 22 13.79 -7.55 6.25
N LYS A 23 12.68 -6.82 6.29
CA LYS A 23 11.34 -7.29 5.90
C LYS A 23 11.03 -6.89 4.46
N PRO A 24 10.16 -7.61 3.73
CA PRO A 24 9.71 -7.17 2.41
C PRO A 24 9.08 -5.77 2.46
N LEU A 25 9.41 -4.91 1.51
CA LEU A 25 9.00 -3.51 1.52
C LEU A 25 7.48 -3.34 1.46
N TYR A 26 6.77 -4.17 0.69
CA TYR A 26 5.29 -4.11 0.64
C TYR A 26 4.64 -4.34 2.01
N VAL A 27 5.26 -5.18 2.87
CA VAL A 27 4.76 -5.41 4.25
C VAL A 27 4.93 -4.13 5.06
N ALA A 28 6.11 -3.49 5.00
CA ALA A 28 6.35 -2.24 5.72
C ALA A 28 5.37 -1.13 5.30
N ILE A 29 5.07 -1.01 4.01
CA ILE A 29 4.09 -0.04 3.48
C ILE A 29 2.68 -0.31 4.03
N VAL A 30 2.22 -1.57 4.03
CA VAL A 30 0.90 -1.93 4.56
C VAL A 30 0.80 -1.65 6.05
N HIS A 31 1.84 -1.97 6.81
CA HIS A 31 1.90 -1.67 8.24
C HIS A 31 1.84 -0.17 8.50
N LEU A 32 2.63 0.63 7.77
CA LEU A 32 2.60 2.09 7.88
C LEU A 32 1.22 2.66 7.52
N ALA A 33 0.59 2.19 6.44
CA ALA A 33 -0.76 2.62 6.07
C ALA A 33 -1.79 2.36 7.18
N ARG A 34 -1.66 1.22 7.87
CA ARG A 34 -2.49 0.89 9.04
C ARG A 34 -2.19 1.78 10.24
N GLU A 35 -0.92 2.01 10.55
CA GLU A 35 -0.49 2.90 11.65
C GLU A 35 -0.95 4.34 11.43
N MET A 36 -1.00 4.80 10.19
CA MET A 36 -1.50 6.13 9.79
C MET A 36 -3.03 6.23 9.73
N GLY A 37 -3.77 5.12 9.92
CA GLY A 37 -5.23 5.12 9.85
C GLY A 37 -5.79 5.38 8.44
N LEU A 38 -5.06 4.99 7.38
CA LEU A 38 -5.59 5.07 6.02
C LEU A 38 -6.78 4.13 5.84
N GLY A 39 -7.69 4.46 4.91
CA GLY A 39 -8.92 3.71 4.67
C GLY A 39 -8.72 2.24 4.23
N GLY A 40 -7.48 1.87 3.87
CA GLY A 40 -7.09 0.50 3.56
C GLY A 40 -5.90 0.43 2.61
N ALA A 41 -5.41 -0.78 2.36
CA ALA A 41 -4.38 -1.06 1.37
C ALA A 41 -4.63 -2.43 0.72
N THR A 42 -4.35 -2.55 -0.58
CA THR A 42 -4.38 -3.82 -1.32
C THR A 42 -3.02 -4.00 -2.00
N VAL A 43 -2.46 -5.21 -1.90
CA VAL A 43 -1.18 -5.57 -2.53
C VAL A 43 -1.46 -6.48 -3.72
N LEU A 44 -0.85 -6.16 -4.87
CA LEU A 44 -0.90 -6.97 -6.07
C LEU A 44 0.54 -7.36 -6.44
N ARG A 45 0.72 -8.59 -6.93
CA ARG A 45 1.99 -9.07 -7.49
C ARG A 45 1.83 -9.20 -8.99
N GLY A 46 2.61 -8.41 -9.74
CA GLY A 46 2.70 -8.55 -11.20
C GLY A 46 3.44 -9.84 -11.59
N ILE A 47 3.17 -10.33 -12.79
CA ILE A 47 3.90 -11.47 -13.37
C ILE A 47 5.19 -11.03 -14.08
N GLU A 48 5.21 -9.78 -14.57
CA GLU A 48 6.33 -9.12 -15.26
C GLU A 48 6.26 -7.60 -15.00
N GLY A 49 7.38 -6.89 -15.12
CA GLY A 49 7.47 -5.44 -14.90
C GLY A 49 8.89 -4.91 -14.77
#